data_AF-A0A7Y3WZ15-F1
#
_entry.id   AF-A0A7Y3WZ15-F1
#
_cell.length_a   1.000
_cell.length_b   1.000
_cell.length_c   1.000
_cell.angle_alpha   90.00
_cell.angle_beta   90.00
_cell.angle_gamma   90.00
#
_symmetry.space_group_name_H-M   'P 1'
#
loop_
_entity.id
_entity.type
_entity.pdbx_description
1 polymer ?
#
loop_
_entity_poly.entity_id
_entity_poly.type
_entity_poly.pdbx_seq_one_letter_code
_entity_poly.pdbx_strand_id
1 'polypeptide(L)'
;MVPDTREWRTSTQYDFMDEVDANNLAWECLRRSPLYQKDFLASVGSAKQPHEVARISSGWGLRFPCAAQPNRSPTKRLLDG
;
A
#
# COMPACT_ATOMS: atom_id res chain seq x y z
N MET A 1 25.87 -9.09 0.58
CA MET A 1 25.18 -10.17 -0.13
C MET A 1 24.54 -9.57 -1.35
N VAL A 2 24.96 -9.96 -2.56
CA VAL A 2 24.28 -9.55 -3.80
C VAL A 2 23.16 -10.55 -4.04
N PRO A 3 21.90 -10.12 -4.14
CA PRO A 3 20.82 -11.02 -4.49
C PRO A 3 21.05 -11.52 -5.93
N ASP A 4 20.90 -12.82 -6.15
CA ASP A 4 20.87 -13.35 -7.52
C ASP A 4 19.57 -12.87 -8.18
N THR A 5 19.70 -12.10 -9.25
CA THR A 5 18.57 -11.50 -9.96
C THR A 5 18.36 -12.13 -11.32
N ARG A 6 18.86 -13.34 -11.60
CA ARG A 6 18.76 -13.92 -12.95
C ARG A 6 17.33 -14.28 -13.32
N GLU A 7 16.55 -14.64 -12.31
CA GLU A 7 15.16 -15.11 -12.43
C GLU A 7 14.10 -13.99 -12.36
N TRP A 8 14.51 -12.71 -12.33
CA TRP A 8 13.57 -11.58 -12.17
C TRP A 8 12.59 -11.39 -13.35
N ARG A 9 12.78 -12.09 -14.47
CA ARG A 9 11.84 -12.12 -15.61
C ARG A 9 11.03 -13.42 -15.69
N THR A 10 11.27 -14.36 -14.79
CA THR A 10 10.59 -15.64 -14.76
C THR A 10 9.21 -15.45 -14.11
N SER A 11 8.14 -15.56 -14.90
CA SER A 11 6.77 -15.25 -14.42
C SER A 11 6.34 -16.07 -13.20
N THR A 12 6.78 -17.33 -13.10
CA THR A 12 6.45 -18.21 -11.96
C THR A 12 7.06 -17.75 -10.64
N GLN A 13 8.10 -16.90 -10.65
CA GLN A 13 8.61 -16.28 -9.41
C GLN A 13 7.65 -15.25 -8.80
N TYR A 14 6.67 -14.78 -9.57
CA TYR A 14 5.70 -13.75 -9.15
C TYR A 14 4.27 -14.27 -9.05
N ASP A 15 4.04 -15.58 -9.18
CA ASP A 15 2.70 -16.19 -9.06
C ASP A 15 2.03 -15.82 -7.73
N PHE A 16 2.84 -15.75 -6.66
CA PHE A 16 2.39 -15.30 -5.33
C PHE A 16 1.82 -13.86 -5.32
N MET A 17 2.18 -13.00 -6.27
CA MET A 17 1.67 -11.63 -6.33
C MET A 17 0.17 -11.57 -6.68
N ASP A 18 -0.38 -12.62 -7.31
CA ASP A 18 -1.82 -12.73 -7.56
C ASP A 18 -2.59 -12.95 -6.25
N GLU A 19 -1.98 -13.64 -5.28
CA GLU A 19 -2.55 -13.91 -3.97
C GLU A 19 -2.28 -12.80 -2.93
N VAL A 20 -1.32 -11.90 -3.21
CA VAL A 20 -0.95 -10.82 -2.29
C VAL A 20 -2.04 -9.75 -2.26
N ASP A 21 -2.61 -9.53 -1.07
CA ASP A 21 -3.51 -8.40 -0.84
C ASP A 21 -2.80 -7.07 -1.15
N ALA A 22 -3.29 -6.39 -2.20
CA ALA A 22 -2.71 -5.15 -2.69
C ALA A 22 -2.71 -4.05 -1.61
N ASN A 23 -3.69 -4.04 -0.71
CA ASN A 23 -3.74 -3.06 0.37
C ASN A 23 -2.61 -3.30 1.38
N ASN A 24 -2.38 -4.55 1.77
CA ASN A 24 -1.33 -4.93 2.69
C ASN A 24 0.05 -4.69 2.07
N LEU A 25 0.24 -4.99 0.77
CA LEU A 25 1.48 -4.66 0.06
C LEU A 25 1.73 -3.16 0.01
N ALA A 26 0.72 -2.37 -0.36
CA ALA A 26 0.82 -0.91 -0.38
C ALA A 26 1.16 -0.36 1.01
N TRP A 27 0.57 -0.92 2.06
CA TRP A 27 0.85 -0.55 3.45
C TRP A 27 2.28 -0.92 3.88
N GLU A 28 2.79 -2.10 3.48
CA GLU A 28 4.18 -2.50 3.71
C GLU A 28 5.16 -1.55 3.01
N CYS A 29 4.90 -1.21 1.74
CA CYS A 29 5.71 -0.25 0.98
C CYS A 29 5.75 1.11 1.66
N LEU A 30 4.60 1.61 2.11
CA LEU A 30 4.49 2.88 2.82
C LEU A 30 5.23 2.85 4.16
N ARG A 31 5.03 1.81 4.96
CA ARG A 31 5.66 1.69 6.30
C ARG A 31 7.18 1.62 6.23
N ARG A 32 7.74 1.05 5.15
CA ARG A 32 9.20 0.95 4.94
C ARG A 32 9.83 2.23 4.38
N SER A 33 9.03 3.21 3.95
CA SER A 33 9.55 4.48 3.45
C SER A 33 10.12 5.34 4.59
N PRO A 34 11.41 5.76 4.54
CA PRO A 34 12.01 6.60 5.57
C PRO A 34 11.33 7.97 5.70
N LEU A 35 10.80 8.49 4.59
CA LEU A 35 10.06 9.75 4.56
C LEU A 35 8.74 9.62 5.33
N TYR A 36 8.00 8.52 5.10
CA TYR A 36 6.77 8.24 5.83
C TYR A 36 7.04 8.03 7.32
N GLN A 37 8.08 7.28 7.67
CA GLN A 37 8.46 7.08 9.07
C GLN A 37 8.78 8.40 9.77
N LYS A 38 9.51 9.31 9.12
CA LYS A 38 9.80 10.64 9.65
C LYS A 38 8.52 11.46 9.87
N ASP A 39 7.64 11.50 8.88
CA ASP A 39 6.37 12.24 8.99
C ASP A 39 5.45 11.64 10.06
N PHE A 40 5.41 10.30 10.16
CA PHE A 40 4.65 9.59 11.17
C PHE A 40 5.19 9.88 12.58
N LEU A 41 6.50 9.77 12.81
CA LEU A 41 7.10 10.13 14.09
C LEU A 41 6.89 11.60 14.45
N ALA A 42 6.96 12.51 13.46
CA ALA A 42 6.65 13.92 13.63
C ALA A 42 5.15 14.18 13.92
N SER A 43 4.26 13.26 13.53
CA SER A 43 2.83 13.31 13.84
C SER A 43 2.48 12.77 15.24
N VAL A 44 3.24 11.79 15.75
CA VAL A 44 3.00 11.13 17.06
C VAL A 44 3.71 11.86 18.21
N GLY A 45 4.83 12.54 17.97
CA GLY A 45 5.70 13.14 18.99
C GLY A 45 5.23 14.47 19.62
N SER A 46 4.02 14.94 19.32
CA SER A 46 3.45 16.14 19.94
C SER A 46 1.94 16.04 19.92
N ALA A 47 1.27 16.67 20.89
CA ALA A 47 -0.17 16.88 20.87
C ALA A 47 -0.54 17.80 19.70
N LYS A 48 -0.45 17.27 18.48
CA LYS A 48 -0.69 17.98 17.24
C LYS A 48 -2.18 18.11 17.02
N GLN A 49 -2.55 19.27 16.51
CA GLN A 49 -3.91 19.53 16.14
C GLN A 49 -4.35 18.55 15.04
N PRO A 50 -5.61 18.09 15.05
CA PRO A 50 -6.11 17.08 14.11
C PRO A 50 -5.96 17.48 12.63
N HIS A 51 -5.88 18.78 12.33
CA HIS A 51 -5.63 19.27 10.97
C HIS A 51 -4.24 18.89 10.44
N GLU A 52 -3.25 18.75 11.31
CA GLU A 52 -1.88 18.46 10.92
C GLU A 52 -1.66 16.98 10.65
N VAL A 53 -2.29 16.13 11.46
CA VAL A 53 -2.41 14.69 11.19
C VAL A 53 -3.13 14.46 9.86
N ALA A 54 -4.25 15.16 9.63
CA ALA A 54 -5.00 15.06 8.37
C ALA A 54 -4.17 15.48 7.15
N ARG A 55 -3.35 16.53 7.26
CA ARG A 55 -2.46 16.98 6.18
C ARG A 55 -1.42 15.92 5.81
N ILE A 56 -0.82 15.28 6.81
CA ILE A 56 0.16 14.21 6.62
C ILE A 56 -0.53 13.00 5.98
N SER A 57 -1.69 12.57 6.48
CA SER A 57 -2.43 11.44 5.93
C SER A 57 -2.86 11.64 4.46
N SER A 58 -3.26 12.86 4.08
CA SER A 58 -3.60 13.18 2.68
C SER A 58 -2.38 13.19 1.76
N GLY A 59 -1.21 13.61 2.24
CA GLY A 59 0.04 13.55 1.46
C GLY A 59 0.49 12.14 1.12
N TRP A 60 0.10 11.16 1.94
CA TRP A 60 0.43 9.73 1.78
C TRP A 60 -0.71 8.88 1.20
N GLY A 61 -1.85 9.49 0.84
CA GLY A 61 -3.00 8.76 0.28
C GLY A 61 -3.74 7.88 1.31
N LEU A 62 -3.50 8.05 2.61
CA LEU A 62 -4.14 7.29 3.69
C LEU A 62 -5.57 7.74 3.99
N ARG A 63 -6.02 8.81 3.34
CA ARG A 63 -7.40 9.27 3.41
C ARG A 63 -8.03 9.13 2.04
N PHE A 64 -9.01 8.24 1.94
CA PHE A 64 -9.86 8.18 0.76
C PHE A 64 -10.76 9.42 0.72
N PRO A 65 -10.82 10.15 -0.42
CA PRO A 65 -11.70 11.31 -0.57
C PRO A 65 -13.19 10.91 -0.61
N CYS A 66 -13.51 9.63 -0.69
CA CYS A 66 -14.87 9.10 -0.79
C CYS A 66 -15.12 8.08 0.32
N ALA A 67 -16.39 7.96 0.74
CA ALA A 67 -16.82 6.90 1.65
C ALA A 67 -16.55 5.52 1.02
N ALA A 68 -16.17 4.54 1.85
CA ALA A 68 -15.99 3.16 1.41
C ALA A 68 -17.29 2.68 0.76
N GLN A 69 -17.27 2.48 -0.56
CA GLN A 69 -18.40 1.90 -1.26
C GLN A 69 -18.46 0.41 -0.91
N PRO A 70 -19.64 -0.14 -0.58
CA PRO A 70 -19.77 -1.57 -0.35
C PRO A 70 -19.31 -2.33 -1.60
N ASN A 71 -18.36 -3.23 -1.38
CA ASN A 71 -17.75 -4.11 -2.37
C ASN A 71 -18.79 -4.65 -3.36
N ARG A 72 -18.73 -4.22 -4.62
CA ARG A 72 -19.50 -4.84 -5.71
C ARG A 72 -18.83 -6.17 -6.03
N SER A 73 -19.62 -7.22 -5.89
CA SER A 73 -19.32 -8.64 -6.02
C SER A 73 -18.31 -9.00 -7.12
N PRO A 74 -17.53 -10.09 -6.93
CA PRO A 74 -16.49 -10.49 -7.87
C PRO A 74 -17.06 -10.74 -9.27
N THR A 75 -16.49 -10.05 -10.24
CA THR A 75 -16.75 -10.25 -11.67
C THR A 75 -16.28 -11.65 -12.07
N LYS A 76 -17.18 -12.64 -11.98
CA LYS A 76 -17.04 -13.86 -12.78
C LYS A 76 -17.15 -13.46 -14.25
N ARG A 77 -16.01 -13.35 -14.94
CA ARG A 77 -15.76 -13.83 -16.31
C ARG A 77 -14.57 -13.12 -16.93
N LEU A 78 -13.49 -13.87 -17.06
CA LEU A 78 -12.57 -13.96 -18.20
C LEU A 78 -11.57 -15.01 -17.70
N LEU A 79 -11.63 -16.28 -18.10
CA LEU A 79 -11.12 -16.77 -19.38
C LEU A 79 -11.84 -18.10 -19.70
N ASP A 80 -12.63 -18.09 -20.77
CA ASP A 80 -13.04 -19.28 -21.53
C ASP A 80 -12.61 -19.01 -22.97
N GLY A 81 -11.80 -19.90 -23.53
CA GLY A 81 -11.18 -19.77 -24.84
C GLY A 81 -9.85 -20.51 -24.92
#